data_AF-A0AAN8XDV0-F1
#
_entry.id   AF-A0AAN8XDV0-F1
#
_cell.length_a   1.000
_cell.length_b   1.000
_cell.length_c   1.000
_cell.angle_alpha   90.00
_cell.angle_beta   90.00
_cell.angle_gamma   90.00
#
_symmetry.space_group_name_H-M   'P 1'
#
loop_
_entity.id
_entity.type
_entity.pdbx_description
1 polymer ?
#
loop_
_entity_poly.entity_id
_entity_poly.type
_entity_poly.pdbx_seq_one_letter_code
_entity_poly.pdbx_strand_id
1 'polypeptide(L)'
;MPVKTEMASLDPPPPANSGQPGVNRSLLYNGSRFQGHQKSKGQSYDVEVVLQHVDEANSYLCGYLKIKGLTEEYPTLTTFFDGEIISDKFPFLTRKWDADEEVDKKHWAFENYNQAWNVLNGSKGLRQGFEVHNIQMPR
;
A
#
# COMPACT_ATOMS: atom_id res chain seq x y z
N MET A 1 0.26 4.41 -20.41
CA MET A 1 -1.09 4.81 -20.85
C MET A 1 -2.08 4.14 -19.93
N PRO A 2 -2.99 4.86 -19.24
CA PRO A 2 -4.02 4.21 -18.44
C PRO A 2 -5.03 3.53 -19.38
N VAL A 3 -5.25 2.23 -19.18
CA VAL A 3 -6.28 1.48 -19.90
C VAL A 3 -7.63 1.95 -19.39
N LYS A 4 -8.40 2.61 -20.26
CA LYS A 4 -9.81 2.89 -19.98
C LYS A 4 -10.56 1.56 -20.04
N THR A 5 -11.06 1.10 -18.90
CA THR A 5 -12.04 0.02 -18.86
C THR A 5 -13.31 0.54 -19.52
N GLU A 6 -13.63 0.08 -20.72
CA GLU A 6 -14.94 0.29 -21.30
C GLU A 6 -15.94 -0.46 -20.42
N MET A 7 -16.68 0.29 -19.60
CA MET A 7 -17.88 -0.21 -18.96
C MET A 7 -18.86 -0.49 -20.10
N ALA A 8 -18.94 -1.76 -20.52
CA ALA A 8 -20.00 -2.21 -21.41
C ALA A 8 -21.33 -1.68 -20.86
N SER A 9 -21.99 -0.83 -21.63
CA SER A 9 -23.26 -0.20 -21.26
C SER A 9 -24.32 -1.29 -21.15
N LEU A 10 -24.52 -1.80 -19.95
CA LEU A 10 -25.61 -2.70 -19.64
C LEU A 10 -26.92 -1.91 -19.74
N ASP A 11 -27.80 -2.33 -20.67
CA ASP A 11 -29.16 -1.82 -20.80
C ASP A 11 -30.16 -2.87 -20.25
N PRO A 12 -30.97 -2.53 -19.23
CA PRO A 12 -31.01 -1.26 -18.52
C PRO A 12 -29.82 -1.04 -17.57
N PRO A 13 -29.45 0.23 -17.27
CA PRO A 13 -28.36 0.53 -16.35
C PRO A 13 -28.67 -0.01 -14.95
N PRO A 14 -27.64 -0.47 -14.20
CA PRO A 14 -27.84 -0.90 -12.83
C PRO A 14 -28.46 0.25 -12.00
N PRO A 15 -29.36 -0.05 -11.06
CA PRO A 15 -30.03 0.98 -10.29
C PRO A 15 -29.02 1.90 -9.60
N ALA A 16 -29.22 3.22 -9.69
CA ALA A 16 -28.39 4.19 -8.97
C ALA A 16 -28.42 3.87 -7.46
N ASN A 17 -27.25 3.85 -6.81
CA ASN A 17 -27.07 3.42 -5.42
C ASN A 17 -27.41 1.95 -5.11
N SER A 18 -27.42 1.06 -6.11
CA SER A 18 -27.47 -0.38 -5.86
C SER A 18 -26.20 -0.84 -5.13
N GLY A 19 -26.24 -0.86 -3.80
CA GLY A 19 -25.34 -1.71 -3.01
C GLY A 19 -25.80 -3.14 -3.16
N GLN A 20 -25.57 -3.75 -4.34
CA GLN A 20 -25.85 -5.17 -4.50
C GLN A 20 -24.97 -5.94 -3.51
N PRO A 21 -25.57 -6.74 -2.61
CA PRO A 21 -24.82 -7.62 -1.73
C PRO A 21 -23.91 -8.51 -2.58
N GLY A 22 -22.59 -8.48 -2.31
CA GLY A 22 -21.59 -9.23 -3.06
C GLY A 22 -20.84 -8.45 -4.14
N VAL A 23 -21.20 -7.20 -4.42
CA VAL A 23 -20.40 -6.33 -5.31
C VAL A 23 -19.41 -5.53 -4.48
N ASN A 24 -18.14 -5.94 -4.52
CA ASN A 24 -17.04 -5.22 -3.85
C ASN A 24 -16.89 -3.84 -4.48
N ARG A 25 -16.96 -2.79 -3.64
CA ARG A 25 -16.78 -1.39 -4.07
C ARG A 25 -15.30 -0.95 -4.10
N SER A 26 -14.41 -1.81 -3.61
CA SER A 26 -12.96 -1.63 -3.57
C SER A 26 -12.29 -2.74 -4.39
N LEU A 27 -11.06 -2.50 -4.87
CA LEU A 27 -10.21 -3.54 -5.45
C LEU A 27 -9.46 -4.35 -4.38
N LEU A 28 -9.49 -3.88 -3.12
CA LEU A 28 -8.92 -4.55 -1.96
C LEU A 28 -9.98 -5.50 -1.36
N TYR A 29 -9.99 -6.75 -1.79
CA TYR A 29 -10.93 -7.78 -1.29
C TYR A 29 -10.33 -9.18 -1.42
N ASN A 30 -10.92 -10.15 -0.71
CA ASN A 30 -10.46 -11.53 -0.70
C ASN A 30 -10.54 -12.15 -2.11
N GLY A 31 -9.41 -12.68 -2.57
CA GLY A 31 -9.25 -13.27 -3.90
C GLY A 31 -8.89 -12.26 -5.00
N SER A 32 -8.78 -10.95 -4.71
CA SER A 32 -8.36 -9.99 -5.71
C SER A 32 -6.93 -10.27 -6.18
N ARG A 33 -6.71 -10.05 -7.49
CA ARG A 33 -5.47 -10.41 -8.18
C ARG A 33 -4.88 -9.20 -8.85
N PHE A 34 -3.58 -9.02 -8.67
CA PHE A 34 -2.81 -7.94 -9.25
C PHE A 34 -1.64 -8.53 -10.02
N GLN A 35 -1.38 -8.00 -11.20
CA GLN A 35 -0.27 -8.40 -12.05
C GLN A 35 0.56 -7.17 -12.40
N GLY A 36 1.88 -7.34 -12.45
CA GLY A 36 2.80 -6.25 -12.72
C GLY A 36 4.24 -6.73 -12.81
N HIS A 37 5.17 -5.80 -12.58
CA HIS A 37 6.59 -6.08 -12.67
C HIS A 37 7.34 -5.49 -11.49
N GLN A 38 8.27 -6.25 -10.92
CA GLN A 38 9.27 -5.75 -9.98
C GLN A 38 10.55 -5.42 -10.75
N LYS A 39 11.11 -4.22 -10.55
CA LYS A 39 12.29 -3.74 -11.27
C LYS A 39 13.47 -3.56 -10.33
N SER A 40 14.66 -4.01 -10.74
CA SER A 40 15.91 -3.83 -10.00
C SER A 40 17.08 -3.69 -10.95
N LYS A 41 17.85 -2.60 -10.85
CA LYS A 41 19.15 -2.37 -11.54
C LYS A 41 19.20 -2.86 -13.02
N GLY A 42 18.14 -2.63 -13.79
CA GLY A 42 18.05 -3.00 -15.22
C GLY A 42 17.35 -4.33 -15.52
N GLN A 43 16.98 -5.11 -14.50
CA GLN A 43 16.14 -6.30 -14.61
C GLN A 43 14.68 -5.98 -14.29
N SER A 44 13.77 -6.75 -14.91
CA SER A 44 12.32 -6.66 -14.71
C SER A 44 11.76 -8.06 -14.58
N TYR A 45 11.05 -8.32 -13.48
CA TYR A 45 10.50 -9.63 -13.15
C TYR A 45 8.97 -9.58 -13.15
N ASP A 46 8.32 -10.53 -13.79
CA ASP A 46 6.85 -10.66 -13.72
C ASP A 46 6.43 -11.03 -12.31
N VAL A 47 5.46 -10.29 -11.78
CA VAL A 47 4.90 -10.50 -10.45
C VAL A 47 3.39 -10.64 -10.52
N GLU A 48 2.85 -11.59 -9.77
CA GLU A 48 1.42 -11.72 -9.48
C GLU A 48 1.21 -11.74 -7.97
N VAL A 49 0.28 -10.92 -7.49
CA VAL A 49 -0.15 -10.88 -6.09
C VAL A 49 -1.61 -11.32 -6.01
N VAL A 50 -1.89 -12.24 -5.08
CA VAL A 50 -3.25 -12.66 -4.76
C VAL A 50 -3.51 -12.39 -3.29
N LEU A 51 -4.51 -11.57 -2.99
CA LEU A 51 -4.93 -11.32 -1.61
C LEU A 51 -5.79 -12.49 -1.13
N GLN A 52 -5.35 -13.19 -0.10
CA GLN A 52 -6.09 -14.32 0.46
C GLN A 52 -7.11 -13.86 1.49
N HIS A 53 -6.74 -12.89 2.32
CA HIS A 53 -7.59 -12.31 3.33
C HIS A 53 -7.33 -10.81 3.49
N VAL A 54 -8.39 -10.04 3.61
CA VAL A 54 -8.39 -8.60 3.84
C VAL A 54 -9.36 -8.33 4.99
N ASP A 55 -8.83 -7.76 6.06
CA ASP A 55 -9.59 -7.32 7.23
C ASP A 55 -9.22 -5.86 7.53
N GLU A 56 -9.98 -4.95 6.92
CA GLU A 56 -9.79 -3.51 7.11
C GLU A 56 -10.03 -3.08 8.56
N ALA A 57 -10.94 -3.75 9.28
CA ALA A 57 -11.26 -3.42 10.67
C ALA A 57 -10.08 -3.72 11.62
N ASN A 58 -9.34 -4.80 11.36
CA ASN A 58 -8.12 -5.12 12.09
C ASN A 58 -6.85 -4.54 11.46
N SER A 59 -7.00 -3.79 10.37
CA SER A 59 -5.92 -3.19 9.58
C SER A 59 -4.90 -4.23 9.10
N TYR A 60 -5.40 -5.37 8.63
CA TYR A 60 -4.62 -6.54 8.26
C TYR A 60 -5.00 -7.05 6.88
N LEU A 61 -4.02 -7.59 6.17
CA LEU A 61 -4.25 -8.42 4.99
C LEU A 61 -3.15 -9.47 4.86
N CYS A 62 -3.39 -10.53 4.09
CA CYS A 62 -2.36 -11.48 3.72
C CYS A 62 -2.60 -12.05 2.33
N GLY A 63 -1.58 -12.66 1.76
CA GLY A 63 -1.65 -13.14 0.40
C GLY A 63 -0.41 -13.91 -0.06
N TYR A 64 -0.40 -14.16 -1.36
CA TYR A 64 0.74 -14.75 -2.05
C TYR A 64 1.34 -13.76 -3.02
N LEU A 65 2.66 -13.66 -3.00
CA LEU A 65 3.46 -12.97 -4.01
C LEU A 65 4.20 -14.02 -4.81
N LYS A 66 3.89 -14.08 -6.11
CA LYS A 66 4.54 -14.96 -7.07
C LYS A 66 5.42 -14.13 -7.99
N ILE A 67 6.72 -14.43 -8.03
CA ILE A 67 7.71 -13.78 -8.88
C ILE A 67 8.35 -14.79 -9.84
N LYS A 68 8.55 -14.40 -11.10
CA LYS A 68 9.17 -15.24 -12.12
C LYS A 68 10.57 -14.77 -12.49
N GLY A 69 11.46 -15.73 -12.77
CA GLY A 69 12.79 -15.47 -13.32
C GLY A 69 13.77 -14.83 -12.35
N LEU A 70 13.51 -14.92 -11.04
CA LEU A 70 14.41 -14.33 -10.03
C LEU A 70 15.74 -15.12 -9.92
N THR A 71 15.68 -16.44 -10.05
CA THR A 71 16.86 -17.33 -10.11
C THR A 71 16.67 -18.37 -11.22
N GLU A 72 17.77 -18.93 -11.74
CA GLU A 72 17.71 -19.98 -12.76
C GLU A 72 17.16 -21.31 -12.20
N GLU A 73 17.50 -21.62 -10.95
CA GLU A 73 17.08 -22.85 -10.26
C GLU A 73 15.59 -22.83 -9.91
N TYR A 74 15.06 -21.66 -9.54
CA TYR A 74 13.66 -21.47 -9.17
C TYR A 74 13.01 -20.46 -10.11
N PRO A 75 12.60 -20.89 -11.32
CA PRO A 75 12.04 -20.00 -12.33
C PRO A 75 10.73 -19.34 -11.88
N THR A 76 10.08 -19.87 -10.85
CA THR A 76 8.94 -19.26 -10.17
C THR A 76 9.09 -19.45 -8.67
N LEU A 77 9.04 -18.36 -7.92
CA LEU A 77 9.03 -18.36 -6.46
C LEU A 77 7.71 -17.77 -5.98
N THR A 78 7.07 -18.46 -5.04
CA THR A 78 5.83 -17.99 -4.41
C THR A 78 6.05 -17.91 -2.91
N THR A 79 5.87 -16.72 -2.34
CA THR A 79 5.96 -16.48 -0.89
C THR A 79 4.59 -16.10 -0.34
N PHE A 80 4.31 -16.55 0.88
CA PHE A 80 3.21 -16.02 1.67
C PHE A 80 3.65 -14.75 2.38
N PHE A 81 2.77 -13.76 2.47
CA PHE A 81 3.04 -12.52 3.20
C PHE A 81 1.87 -12.11 4.07
N ASP A 82 2.20 -11.51 5.21
CA ASP A 82 1.31 -10.70 6.03
C ASP A 82 1.56 -9.22 5.75
N GLY A 83 0.48 -8.42 5.74
CA GLY A 83 0.50 -7.01 5.43
C GLY A 83 -0.26 -6.20 6.47
N GLU A 84 0.27 -5.03 6.78
CA GLU A 84 -0.35 -4.06 7.69
C GLU A 84 -0.92 -2.89 6.87
N ILE A 85 -2.20 -2.61 7.09
CA ILE A 85 -2.85 -1.44 6.51
C ILE A 85 -2.54 -0.24 7.43
N ILE A 86 -1.96 0.81 6.85
CA ILE A 86 -1.61 2.00 7.63
C ILE A 86 -2.86 2.60 8.27
N SER A 87 -2.80 2.79 9.59
CA SER A 87 -3.93 3.13 10.46
C SER A 87 -3.42 3.64 11.82
N ASP A 88 -4.33 3.97 12.75
CA ASP A 88 -3.96 4.27 14.14
C ASP A 88 -3.23 3.11 14.83
N LYS A 89 -3.52 1.87 14.41
CA LYS A 89 -2.89 0.64 14.93
C LYS A 89 -1.49 0.44 14.33
N PHE A 90 -1.32 0.75 13.05
CA PHE A 90 -0.06 0.60 12.31
C PHE A 90 0.29 1.94 11.65
N PRO A 91 1.00 2.85 12.37
CA PRO A 91 1.32 4.17 11.85
C PRO A 91 2.40 4.11 10.76
N PHE A 92 2.61 5.22 10.05
CA PHE A 92 3.66 5.35 9.04
C PHE A 92 5.09 5.11 9.55
N LEU A 93 5.34 5.31 10.85
CA LEU A 93 6.63 5.01 11.47
C LEU A 93 6.71 3.51 11.75
N THR A 94 7.57 2.80 11.01
CA THR A 94 7.62 1.34 11.01
C THR A 94 8.11 0.79 12.35
N ARG A 95 9.23 1.32 12.89
CA ARG A 95 9.82 0.94 14.20
C ARG A 95 10.15 -0.55 14.38
N LYS A 96 10.30 -1.27 13.27
CA LYS A 96 10.68 -2.69 13.17
C LYS A 96 11.34 -2.91 11.81
N TRP A 97 11.80 -4.13 11.53
CA TRP A 97 12.44 -4.51 10.27
C TRP A 97 13.62 -3.61 9.88
N ASP A 98 14.38 -3.15 10.88
CA ASP A 98 15.52 -2.25 10.73
C ASP A 98 15.21 -0.93 10.00
N ALA A 99 13.94 -0.50 9.99
CA ALA A 99 13.50 0.78 9.45
C ALA A 99 13.38 1.83 10.55
N ASP A 100 14.24 2.86 10.48
CA ASP A 100 14.14 4.08 11.26
C ASP A 100 13.32 5.17 10.52
N GLU A 101 13.13 6.32 11.17
CA GLU A 101 12.37 7.43 10.60
C GLU A 101 12.97 7.98 9.30
N GLU A 102 14.29 7.93 9.13
CA GLU A 102 14.94 8.41 7.91
C GLU A 102 14.69 7.44 6.75
N VAL A 103 14.75 6.14 7.02
CA VAL A 103 14.38 5.08 6.08
C VAL A 103 12.92 5.22 5.67
N ASP A 104 12.01 5.40 6.63
CA ASP A 104 10.57 5.57 6.37
C ASP A 104 10.32 6.78 5.44
N LYS A 105 10.93 7.94 5.74
CA LYS A 105 10.79 9.15 4.91
C LYS A 105 11.25 8.95 3.47
N LYS A 106 12.34 8.20 3.25
CA LYS A 106 12.85 7.90 1.91
C LYS A 106 11.90 7.02 1.10
N HIS A 107 11.23 6.06 1.75
CA HIS A 107 10.35 5.10 1.07
C HIS A 107 8.93 5.63 0.89
N TRP A 108 8.41 6.38 1.87
CA TRP A 108 7.05 6.89 1.83
C TRP A 108 6.86 8.16 1.00
N ALA A 109 7.89 8.69 0.33
CA ALA A 109 7.80 9.94 -0.45
C ALA A 109 6.96 9.85 -1.75
N PHE A 110 5.79 9.19 -1.71
CA PHE A 110 4.81 9.14 -2.79
C PHE A 110 3.96 10.42 -2.83
N GLU A 111 3.33 10.70 -3.98
CA GLU A 111 2.67 11.97 -4.32
C GLU A 111 1.66 12.48 -3.28
N ASN A 112 1.02 11.57 -2.52
CA ASN A 112 -0.01 11.90 -1.53
C ASN A 112 0.42 11.67 -0.07
N TYR A 113 1.70 11.43 0.20
CA TYR A 113 2.19 11.11 1.55
C TYR A 113 1.87 12.19 2.56
N ASN A 114 2.11 13.46 2.23
CA ASN A 114 1.87 14.57 3.15
C ASN A 114 0.39 14.67 3.56
N GLN A 115 -0.53 14.41 2.62
CA GLN A 115 -1.95 14.40 2.92
C GLN A 115 -2.30 13.24 3.86
N ALA A 116 -1.84 12.03 3.56
CA ALA A 116 -2.10 10.85 4.37
C ALA A 116 -1.49 10.98 5.78
N TRP A 117 -0.26 11.49 5.88
CA TRP A 117 0.42 11.77 7.15
C TRP A 117 -0.38 12.76 8.00
N ASN A 118 -0.87 13.84 7.41
CA ASN A 118 -1.65 14.85 8.13
C ASN A 118 -3.01 14.31 8.59
N VAL A 119 -3.67 13.46 7.80
CA VAL A 119 -4.93 12.82 8.20
C VAL A 119 -4.71 11.88 9.39
N LEU A 120 -3.67 11.05 9.35
CA LEU A 120 -3.43 10.03 10.38
C LEU A 120 -2.72 10.57 11.63
N ASN A 121 -1.97 11.66 11.52
CA ASN A 121 -1.28 12.27 12.67
C ASN A 121 -1.91 13.59 13.16
N GLY A 122 -2.87 14.15 12.40
CA GLY A 122 -3.45 15.48 12.66
C GLY A 122 -4.49 15.55 13.76
N SER A 123 -4.90 14.43 14.36
CA SER A 123 -5.88 14.43 15.46
C SER A 123 -5.27 14.62 16.86
N LYS A 124 -3.95 14.82 16.97
CA LYS A 124 -3.33 15.34 18.20
C LYS A 124 -3.11 16.84 18.03
N GLY A 125 -4.09 17.61 18.50
CA GLY A 125 -4.23 19.04 18.26
C GLY A 125 -2.99 19.89 18.57
N LEU A 126 -2.96 21.05 17.91
CA LEU A 126 -2.32 22.28 18.37
C LEU A 126 -0.90 22.11 18.92
N ARG A 127 0.11 22.06 18.04
CA ARG A 127 1.30 22.91 18.18
C ARG A 127 1.75 23.41 16.81
N GLN A 128 1.57 24.72 16.62
CA GLN A 128 2.44 25.54 15.78
C GLN A 128 3.91 25.14 15.95
N GLY A 129 4.64 25.13 14.84
CA GLY A 129 6.07 25.44 14.75
C GLY A 129 7.02 24.63 15.63
N PHE A 130 7.82 23.76 15.02
CA PHE A 130 9.19 23.56 15.48
C PHE A 130 10.13 23.70 14.27
N GLU A 131 10.49 24.95 14.02
CA GLU A 131 11.72 25.32 13.34
C GLU A 131 12.87 24.99 14.31
N VAL A 132 13.79 24.11 13.89
CA VAL A 132 14.95 23.77 14.71
C VAL A 132 15.98 24.89 14.55
N HIS A 133 15.97 25.85 15.47
CA HIS A 133 17.13 26.74 15.64
C HIS A 133 18.29 25.94 16.23
N ASN A 134 19.41 25.93 15.51
CA ASN A 134 20.70 25.47 15.99
C ASN A 134 21.03 26.16 17.32
N ILE A 135 21.10 25.38 18.40
CA ILE A 135 21.70 25.83 19.66
C ILE A 135 23.14 25.30 19.66
N GLN A 136 24.07 26.18 19.32
CA GLN A 136 25.47 26.05 19.70
C GLN A 136 25.56 26.25 21.22
N MET A 137 26.25 25.36 21.93
CA MET A 137 26.73 25.66 23.29
C MET A 137 28.22 25.33 23.44
N PRO A 138 28.93 26.11 24.29
CA PRO A 138 30.38 26.25 24.24
C PRO A 138 31.10 25.20 25.09
N ARG A 139 32.31 24.84 24.65
CA ARG A 139 33.54 25.13 25.40
C ARG A 139 34.65 25.46 24.41
#